data_AF-A0A7Z0T0J2-F1
#
_entry.id   AF-A0A7Z0T0J2-F1
#
_cell.length_a   1.000
_cell.length_b   1.000
_cell.length_c   1.000
_cell.angle_alpha   90.00
_cell.angle_beta   90.00
_cell.angle_gamma   90.00
#
_symmetry.space_group_name_H-M   'P 1'
#
loop_
_entity.id
_entity.type
_entity.pdbx_description
1 polymer ?
#
loop_
_entity_poly.entity_id
_entity_poly.type
_entity_poly.pdbx_seq_one_letter_code
_entity_poly.pdbx_strand_id
1 'polypeptide(L)'
;MLAARRTGRTTAAALALMASLAGCGVVTDRAPADLSVGHDSQDGSLMVWPARGSLAAEAATTTAVTEAVRAWRSPLDDRAYLPTSGILWVGEVDGAPLALVAADVPGTGSSWLLQVAGEAGRHTVTHAVEHTDPGYLIYSDVLPVHTDAGRRYLVSARVTDLTGPDGEAVTIEGGLSAPVAVPACSAVPVTATLRATESLPQGRATDRFLDLGTGLDAPRDPLVRDESGSGQQALAGLDTCALAGDEGPFGSIQRQFGSRKSAKSVPASWPMSGLTIRTVGEGALGAGPPGEVQQLTWEAAGDEMTAMLYRPATGGAPLMSAADPAAPLQAYVLPVAGQRLGVLSWQSTPEDSLSVPAGTSRLVDRPGLTVLPLADEKVTVSLATTEETHYRSLPAPQ
;
A
#
# COMPACT_ATOMS: atom_id res chain seq x y z
N MET A 1 57.03 -40.12 59.34
CA MET A 1 56.91 -38.67 59.60
C MET A 1 55.46 -38.34 59.90
N LEU A 2 55.27 -37.34 60.74
CA LEU A 2 54.03 -37.04 61.46
C LEU A 2 52.83 -36.65 60.58
N ALA A 3 51.67 -37.16 61.02
CA ALA A 3 50.38 -36.50 61.19
C ALA A 3 50.01 -35.27 60.32
N ALA A 4 48.92 -35.43 59.56
CA ALA A 4 47.95 -34.35 59.35
C ALA A 4 46.55 -34.84 59.73
N ARG A 5 45.82 -33.96 60.40
CA ARG A 5 44.69 -34.22 61.30
C ARG A 5 43.36 -34.48 60.59
N ARG A 6 42.62 -35.46 61.14
CA ARG A 6 41.16 -35.51 61.37
C ARG A 6 40.56 -34.12 61.70
N THR A 7 39.30 -33.74 61.51
CA THR A 7 37.99 -34.38 61.29
C THR A 7 36.93 -33.27 61.33
N GLY A 8 35.76 -33.50 60.73
CA GLY A 8 34.50 -32.87 61.16
C GLY A 8 33.47 -32.91 60.04
N ARG A 9 32.72 -34.00 59.89
CA ARG A 9 31.34 -34.19 60.42
C ARG A 9 30.32 -33.34 59.65
N THR A 10 29.19 -33.81 59.15
CA THR A 10 28.44 -35.09 59.24
C THR A 10 27.19 -34.91 58.39
N THR A 11 26.70 -36.00 57.81
CA THR A 11 25.29 -36.43 57.68
C THR A 11 24.93 -36.83 56.26
N ALA A 12 24.84 -38.15 56.10
CA ALA A 12 24.11 -38.81 55.06
C ALA A 12 22.60 -38.59 55.26
N ALA A 13 21.88 -38.35 54.18
CA ALA A 13 20.50 -38.76 54.04
C ALA A 13 20.26 -39.11 52.57
N ALA A 14 20.04 -40.40 52.33
CA ALA A 14 19.76 -41.00 51.05
C ALA A 14 18.32 -40.70 50.61
N LEU A 15 18.12 -40.54 49.30
CA LEU A 15 16.87 -40.85 48.58
C LEU A 15 17.30 -41.03 47.11
N ALA A 16 17.56 -42.28 46.72
CA ALA A 16 16.58 -43.23 46.18
C ALA A 16 16.19 -42.89 44.74
N LEU A 17 16.60 -43.81 43.86
CA LEU A 17 16.18 -44.00 42.49
C LEU A 17 14.72 -43.57 42.23
N MET A 18 14.55 -42.69 41.24
CA MET A 18 13.54 -42.85 40.19
C MET A 18 14.10 -42.29 38.89
N ALA A 19 14.92 -43.10 38.21
CA ALA A 19 15.27 -42.90 36.81
C ALA A 19 14.13 -43.47 35.95
N SER A 20 12.97 -42.82 35.99
CA SER A 20 11.89 -43.06 35.04
C SER A 20 12.00 -42.03 33.92
N LEU A 21 12.52 -42.50 32.79
CA LEU A 21 12.03 -42.19 31.44
C LEU A 21 11.61 -40.71 31.24
N ALA A 22 12.58 -39.79 31.23
CA ALA A 22 12.45 -38.58 30.43
C ALA A 22 12.66 -38.99 28.96
N GLY A 23 11.67 -39.71 28.43
CA GLY A 23 11.55 -39.89 26.99
C GLY A 23 11.55 -38.50 26.39
N CYS A 24 12.53 -38.23 25.53
CA CYS A 24 12.45 -37.18 24.54
C CYS A 24 11.18 -37.46 23.76
N GLY A 25 10.08 -36.81 24.18
CA GLY A 25 8.86 -36.80 23.42
C GLY A 25 9.25 -36.28 22.06
N VAL A 26 9.13 -37.17 21.06
CA VAL A 26 9.03 -36.75 19.67
C VAL A 26 7.94 -35.70 19.69
N VAL A 27 8.33 -34.43 19.57
CA VAL A 27 7.43 -33.41 19.09
C VAL A 27 7.01 -33.98 17.76
N THR A 28 5.83 -34.60 17.74
CA THR A 28 5.15 -34.90 16.50
C THR A 28 5.20 -33.59 15.76
N ASP A 29 5.89 -33.58 14.61
CA ASP A 29 5.74 -32.55 13.62
C ASP A 29 4.23 -32.37 13.46
N ARG A 30 3.66 -31.38 14.15
CA ARG A 30 2.30 -30.94 13.88
C ARG A 30 2.45 -30.44 12.46
N ALA A 31 1.94 -31.24 11.52
CA ALA A 31 1.61 -30.72 10.20
C ALA A 31 0.98 -29.34 10.44
N PRO A 32 1.53 -28.27 9.84
CA PRO A 32 0.98 -26.94 10.09
C PRO A 32 -0.50 -27.02 9.77
N ALA A 33 -1.34 -26.72 10.76
CA ALA A 33 -2.78 -26.86 10.67
C ALA A 33 -3.29 -26.10 9.44
N ASP A 34 -4.37 -26.60 8.85
CA ASP A 34 -5.09 -25.89 7.82
C ASP A 34 -5.40 -24.45 8.28
N LEU A 35 -5.42 -23.51 7.34
CA LEU A 35 -5.78 -22.12 7.61
C LEU A 35 -7.16 -22.07 8.28
N SER A 36 -7.32 -21.20 9.27
CA SER A 36 -8.64 -20.92 9.83
C SER A 36 -9.52 -20.25 8.77
N VAL A 37 -10.80 -20.64 8.74
CA VAL A 37 -11.82 -19.91 7.98
C VAL A 37 -12.46 -18.89 8.90
N GLY A 38 -12.45 -17.62 8.48
CA GLY A 38 -12.58 -16.48 9.37
C GLY A 38 -11.26 -16.14 10.08
N HIS A 39 -11.24 -14.97 10.67
CA HIS A 39 -10.13 -14.48 11.48
C HIS A 39 -10.63 -14.08 12.87
N ASP A 40 -9.92 -14.47 13.92
CA ASP A 40 -10.22 -14.17 15.32
C ASP A 40 -9.99 -12.67 15.61
N SER A 41 -10.87 -11.85 15.06
CA SER A 41 -10.86 -10.39 15.13
C SER A 41 -12.20 -9.95 15.67
N GLN A 42 -12.18 -9.33 16.85
CA GLN A 42 -13.38 -8.93 17.55
C GLN A 42 -13.40 -7.42 17.77
N ASP A 43 -14.61 -6.87 17.73
CA ASP A 43 -14.92 -5.50 18.10
C ASP A 43 -16.11 -5.52 19.06
N GLY A 44 -15.80 -5.58 20.36
CA GLY A 44 -16.75 -5.99 21.38
C GLY A 44 -17.28 -7.39 21.10
N SER A 45 -18.60 -7.53 20.96
CA SER A 45 -19.24 -8.82 20.63
C SER A 45 -19.28 -9.14 19.13
N LEU A 46 -18.89 -8.20 18.27
CA LEU A 46 -18.91 -8.39 16.83
C LEU A 46 -17.65 -9.13 16.38
N MET A 47 -17.81 -10.28 15.71
CA MET A 47 -16.74 -10.90 14.94
C MET A 47 -16.59 -10.14 13.62
N VAL A 48 -15.44 -9.49 13.40
CA VAL A 48 -15.20 -8.61 12.25
C VAL A 48 -15.06 -9.43 10.96
N TRP A 49 -14.34 -10.54 11.02
CA TRP A 49 -14.16 -11.47 9.90
C TRP A 49 -14.63 -12.88 10.26
N PRO A 50 -15.95 -13.14 10.29
CA PRO A 50 -16.47 -14.47 10.58
C PRO A 50 -16.21 -15.44 9.41
N ALA A 51 -16.27 -16.75 9.68
CA ALA A 51 -16.28 -17.77 8.64
C ALA A 51 -17.49 -17.59 7.72
N ARG A 52 -17.26 -17.43 6.40
CA ARG A 52 -18.31 -17.10 5.44
C ARG A 52 -17.92 -17.40 3.98
N GLY A 53 -18.96 -17.41 3.14
CA GLY A 53 -18.93 -17.87 1.76
C GLY A 53 -19.49 -19.28 1.65
N SER A 54 -19.94 -19.66 0.44
CA SER A 54 -20.70 -20.91 0.23
C SER A 54 -19.90 -22.17 0.51
N LEU A 55 -18.56 -22.10 0.50
CA LEU A 55 -17.66 -23.22 0.68
C LEU A 55 -16.97 -23.21 2.06
N ALA A 56 -17.35 -22.30 2.97
CA ALA A 56 -16.67 -22.09 4.26
C ALA A 56 -16.66 -23.30 5.20
N ALA A 57 -17.63 -24.21 5.05
CA ALA A 57 -17.74 -25.42 5.85
C ALA A 57 -17.02 -26.64 5.21
N GLU A 58 -16.45 -26.48 4.01
CA GLU A 58 -15.87 -27.58 3.25
C GLU A 58 -14.38 -27.79 3.58
N ALA A 59 -14.09 -28.79 4.41
CA ALA A 59 -12.72 -29.10 4.82
C ALA A 59 -11.76 -29.34 3.65
N ALA A 60 -12.21 -30.03 2.60
CA ALA A 60 -11.38 -30.31 1.42
C ALA A 60 -10.94 -29.02 0.70
N THR A 61 -11.83 -28.03 0.63
CA THR A 61 -11.55 -26.72 0.04
C THR A 61 -10.55 -25.96 0.90
N THR A 62 -10.73 -25.95 2.23
CA THR A 62 -9.77 -25.34 3.17
C THR A 62 -8.37 -25.95 3.06
N THR A 63 -8.26 -27.28 3.00
CA THR A 63 -6.96 -27.96 2.82
C THR A 63 -6.31 -27.56 1.49
N ALA A 64 -7.08 -27.54 0.39
CA ALA A 64 -6.56 -27.18 -0.93
C ALA A 64 -6.09 -25.72 -1.01
N VAL A 65 -6.84 -24.78 -0.40
CA VAL A 65 -6.46 -23.38 -0.28
C VAL A 65 -5.19 -23.23 0.57
N THR A 66 -5.10 -23.95 1.68
CA THR A 66 -3.89 -23.94 2.55
C THR A 66 -2.65 -24.36 1.77
N GLU A 67 -2.74 -25.42 0.97
CA GLU A 67 -1.60 -25.88 0.17
C GLU A 67 -1.22 -24.88 -0.94
N ALA A 68 -2.20 -24.21 -1.56
CA ALA A 68 -1.93 -23.14 -2.52
C ALA A 68 -1.18 -21.96 -1.87
N VAL A 69 -1.59 -21.54 -0.67
CA VAL A 69 -0.95 -20.46 0.09
C VAL A 69 0.47 -20.87 0.54
N ARG A 70 0.64 -22.11 0.98
CA ARG A 70 1.95 -22.68 1.36
C ARG A 70 2.93 -22.70 0.17
N ALA A 71 2.42 -22.96 -1.03
CA ALA A 71 3.21 -23.00 -2.26
C ALA A 71 3.59 -21.60 -2.78
N TRP A 72 2.79 -20.58 -2.50
CA TRP A 72 3.01 -19.21 -2.94
C TRP A 72 4.27 -18.57 -2.35
N ARG A 73 4.83 -17.58 -3.07
CA ARG A 73 6.00 -16.79 -2.67
C ARG A 73 5.72 -15.32 -2.91
N SER A 74 6.16 -14.47 -1.98
CA SER A 74 6.14 -13.02 -2.15
C SER A 74 7.13 -12.60 -3.26
N PRO A 75 7.07 -11.34 -3.74
CA PRO A 75 8.05 -10.81 -4.68
C PRO A 75 9.50 -10.83 -4.18
N LEU A 76 9.70 -10.93 -2.86
CA LEU A 76 11.01 -11.10 -2.21
C LEU A 76 11.40 -12.57 -2.00
N ASP A 77 10.61 -13.50 -2.56
CA ASP A 77 10.72 -14.96 -2.40
C ASP A 77 10.50 -15.46 -0.95
N ASP A 78 9.84 -14.64 -0.12
CA ASP A 78 9.48 -15.00 1.25
C ASP A 78 8.18 -15.84 1.26
N ARG A 79 8.01 -16.70 2.27
CA ARG A 79 6.83 -17.58 2.41
C ARG A 79 5.80 -16.99 3.36
N ALA A 80 4.52 -17.28 3.11
CA ALA A 80 3.45 -16.99 4.06
C ALA A 80 3.63 -17.81 5.36
N TYR A 81 3.43 -17.17 6.49
CA TYR A 81 3.41 -17.78 7.82
C TYR A 81 1.98 -18.18 8.17
N LEU A 82 1.65 -19.45 7.89
CA LEU A 82 0.31 -19.99 8.04
C LEU A 82 -0.33 -19.79 9.44
N PRO A 83 0.40 -19.90 10.57
CA PRO A 83 -0.22 -19.77 11.89
C PRO A 83 -0.89 -18.42 12.20
N THR A 84 -0.51 -17.35 11.51
CA THR A 84 -1.11 -16.01 11.63
C THR A 84 -1.82 -15.57 10.35
N SER A 85 -1.89 -16.47 9.35
CA SER A 85 -2.65 -16.25 8.13
C SER A 85 -4.04 -16.88 8.27
N GLY A 86 -5.01 -16.40 7.49
CA GLY A 86 -6.38 -16.92 7.57
C GLY A 86 -7.20 -16.63 6.31
N ILE A 87 -8.21 -17.48 6.08
CA ILE A 87 -9.16 -17.32 4.98
C ILE A 87 -10.24 -16.33 5.43
N LEU A 88 -10.30 -15.14 4.83
CA LEU A 88 -11.32 -14.13 5.12
C LEU A 88 -12.68 -14.46 4.49
N TRP A 89 -12.67 -15.21 3.39
CA TRP A 89 -13.85 -15.61 2.64
C TRP A 89 -13.53 -16.78 1.70
N VAL A 90 -14.46 -17.72 1.53
CA VAL A 90 -14.33 -18.81 0.53
C VAL A 90 -15.68 -19.28 0.01
N GLY A 91 -15.85 -19.26 -1.31
CA GLY A 91 -17.13 -19.54 -1.96
C GLY A 91 -17.02 -19.65 -3.48
N GLU A 92 -18.17 -19.83 -4.12
CA GLU A 92 -18.29 -19.82 -5.58
C GLU A 92 -18.53 -18.39 -6.07
N VAL A 93 -17.73 -17.92 -7.02
CA VAL A 93 -17.86 -16.60 -7.67
C VAL A 93 -17.76 -16.79 -9.17
N ASP A 94 -18.74 -16.27 -9.91
CA ASP A 94 -18.78 -16.36 -11.37
C ASP A 94 -18.65 -17.80 -11.90
N GLY A 95 -19.12 -18.78 -11.11
CA GLY A 95 -19.13 -20.20 -11.44
C GLY A 95 -17.83 -20.95 -11.12
N ALA A 96 -16.89 -20.33 -10.39
CA ALA A 96 -15.65 -20.97 -9.95
C ALA A 96 -15.36 -20.74 -8.46
N PRO A 97 -14.69 -21.68 -7.78
CA PRO A 97 -14.22 -21.49 -6.41
C PRO A 97 -13.21 -20.33 -6.31
N LEU A 98 -13.44 -19.46 -5.34
CA LEU A 98 -12.54 -18.37 -4.97
C LEU A 98 -12.36 -18.37 -3.45
N ALA A 99 -11.11 -18.26 -2.98
CA ALA A 99 -10.80 -17.96 -1.59
C ALA A 99 -9.98 -16.67 -1.49
N LEU A 100 -10.30 -15.86 -0.49
CA LEU A 100 -9.62 -14.61 -0.17
C LEU A 100 -8.88 -14.81 1.15
N VAL A 101 -7.56 -14.72 1.10
CA VAL A 101 -6.69 -15.07 2.23
C VAL A 101 -5.90 -13.85 2.67
N ALA A 102 -5.97 -13.53 3.96
CA ALA A 102 -5.00 -12.65 4.59
C ALA A 102 -3.75 -13.48 4.91
N ALA A 103 -2.69 -13.27 4.15
CA ALA A 103 -1.40 -13.91 4.36
C ALA A 103 -0.44 -12.97 5.08
N ASP A 104 0.11 -13.46 6.19
CA ASP A 104 1.21 -12.81 6.90
C ASP A 104 2.53 -13.31 6.30
N VAL A 105 3.41 -12.38 5.90
CA VAL A 105 4.71 -12.70 5.31
C VAL A 105 5.80 -12.05 6.15
N PRO A 106 6.45 -12.82 7.05
CA PRO A 106 7.51 -12.31 7.89
C PRO A 106 8.62 -11.64 7.07
N GLY A 107 9.16 -10.53 7.58
CA GLY A 107 10.29 -9.81 6.96
C GLY A 107 9.91 -8.79 5.89
N THR A 108 8.64 -8.70 5.53
CA THR A 108 8.14 -7.65 4.61
C THR A 108 7.56 -6.44 5.36
N GLY A 109 7.08 -6.61 6.60
CA GLY A 109 6.37 -5.51 7.28
C GLY A 109 5.16 -5.04 6.46
N SER A 110 4.43 -5.98 5.88
CA SER A 110 3.25 -5.76 5.04
C SER A 110 2.32 -6.96 5.18
N SER A 111 1.04 -6.72 4.88
CA SER A 111 0.00 -7.75 4.82
C SER A 111 -0.30 -8.10 3.37
N TRP A 112 -0.66 -9.34 3.07
CA TRP A 112 -0.93 -9.78 1.69
C TRP A 112 -2.34 -10.34 1.51
N LEU A 113 -3.13 -9.75 0.62
CA LEU A 113 -4.41 -10.31 0.20
C LEU A 113 -4.17 -11.24 -0.99
N LEU A 114 -4.30 -12.54 -0.75
CA LEU A 114 -4.17 -13.55 -1.79
C LEU A 114 -5.57 -13.95 -2.30
N GLN A 115 -5.72 -14.01 -3.61
CA GLN A 115 -6.88 -14.59 -4.27
C GLN A 115 -6.49 -15.97 -4.80
N VAL A 116 -7.10 -17.01 -4.24
CA VAL A 116 -6.87 -18.39 -4.61
C VAL A 116 -8.05 -18.86 -5.44
N ALA A 117 -7.83 -19.08 -6.73
CA ALA A 117 -8.86 -19.62 -7.61
C ALA A 117 -8.75 -21.15 -7.70
N GLY A 118 -9.90 -21.82 -7.73
CA GLY A 118 -10.02 -23.24 -8.02
C GLY A 118 -10.34 -23.47 -9.49
N GLU A 119 -9.46 -24.14 -10.22
CA GLU A 119 -9.70 -24.52 -11.62
C GLU A 119 -9.29 -25.98 -11.87
N ALA A 120 -10.17 -26.77 -12.50
CA ALA A 120 -9.93 -28.17 -12.83
C ALA A 120 -9.42 -29.02 -11.64
N GLY A 121 -9.96 -28.76 -10.44
CA GLY A 121 -9.60 -29.47 -9.21
C GLY A 121 -8.26 -29.06 -8.58
N ARG A 122 -7.62 -27.99 -9.08
CA ARG A 122 -6.41 -27.41 -8.49
C ARG A 122 -6.69 -26.00 -7.97
N HIS A 123 -6.12 -25.67 -6.83
CA HIS A 123 -6.16 -24.32 -6.26
C HIS A 123 -4.81 -23.64 -6.43
N THR A 124 -4.80 -22.41 -6.92
CA THR A 124 -3.58 -21.62 -7.11
C THR A 124 -3.83 -20.16 -6.77
N VAL A 125 -2.84 -19.49 -6.19
CA VAL A 125 -2.88 -18.02 -6.04
C VAL A 125 -2.80 -17.39 -7.43
N THR A 126 -3.87 -16.72 -7.85
CA THR A 126 -3.95 -16.02 -9.15
C THR A 126 -3.65 -14.54 -9.01
N HIS A 127 -3.97 -13.94 -7.86
CA HIS A 127 -3.63 -12.56 -7.55
C HIS A 127 -3.10 -12.44 -6.12
N ALA A 128 -2.16 -11.51 -5.93
CA ALA A 128 -1.59 -11.18 -4.63
C ALA A 128 -1.41 -9.67 -4.55
N VAL A 129 -2.09 -9.05 -3.59
CA VAL A 129 -2.01 -7.61 -3.33
C VAL A 129 -1.27 -7.39 -2.02
N GLU A 130 -0.20 -6.61 -2.06
CA GLU A 130 0.55 -6.18 -0.89
C GLU A 130 -0.11 -4.94 -0.30
N HIS A 131 -0.19 -4.87 1.02
CA HIS A 131 -0.61 -3.69 1.77
C HIS A 131 0.52 -3.31 2.73
N THR A 132 0.97 -2.05 2.66
CA THR A 132 2.18 -1.58 3.36
C THR A 132 2.01 -1.47 4.87
N ASP A 133 0.78 -1.51 5.37
CA ASP A 133 0.47 -1.49 6.80
C ASP A 133 0.34 -2.93 7.37
N PRO A 134 1.21 -3.34 8.32
CA PRO A 134 1.09 -4.63 9.01
C PRO A 134 -0.23 -4.73 9.78
N GLY A 135 -1.01 -5.79 9.51
CA GLY A 135 -2.33 -5.99 10.12
C GLY A 135 -3.47 -5.27 9.40
N TYR A 136 -3.17 -4.48 8.35
CA TYR A 136 -4.18 -3.78 7.54
C TYR A 136 -5.37 -4.67 7.19
N LEU A 137 -5.13 -5.89 6.69
CA LEU A 137 -6.19 -6.77 6.21
C LEU A 137 -7.21 -7.16 7.27
N ILE A 138 -6.76 -7.28 8.52
CA ILE A 138 -7.63 -7.68 9.63
C ILE A 138 -8.44 -6.46 10.11
N TYR A 139 -7.87 -5.26 10.00
CA TYR A 139 -8.53 -4.01 10.41
C TYR A 139 -9.27 -3.28 9.29
N SER A 140 -9.12 -3.74 8.05
CA SER A 140 -9.79 -3.15 6.89
C SER A 140 -11.27 -3.48 6.91
N ASP A 141 -12.07 -2.53 6.44
CA ASP A 141 -13.51 -2.73 6.28
C ASP A 141 -13.90 -3.07 4.84
N VAL A 142 -13.05 -2.71 3.87
CA VAL A 142 -13.24 -2.98 2.45
C VAL A 142 -11.93 -3.46 1.85
N LEU A 143 -11.96 -4.57 1.11
CA LEU A 143 -10.81 -5.14 0.43
C LEU A 143 -11.14 -5.38 -1.06
N PRO A 144 -10.22 -5.04 -1.98
CA PRO A 144 -10.45 -5.16 -3.41
C PRO A 144 -10.30 -6.62 -3.86
N VAL A 145 -11.22 -7.08 -4.69
CA VAL A 145 -11.23 -8.43 -5.26
C VAL A 145 -11.23 -8.30 -6.79
N HIS A 146 -10.43 -9.11 -7.46
CA HIS A 146 -10.30 -9.07 -8.92
C HIS A 146 -10.90 -10.34 -9.49
N THR A 147 -11.89 -10.19 -10.38
CA THR A 147 -12.53 -11.31 -11.08
C THR A 147 -12.61 -10.98 -12.55
N ASP A 148 -12.76 -12.00 -13.40
CA ASP A 148 -12.95 -11.81 -14.84
C ASP A 148 -14.24 -11.01 -15.16
N ALA A 149 -15.24 -11.09 -14.27
CA ALA A 149 -16.46 -10.30 -14.37
C ALA A 149 -16.30 -8.82 -13.96
N GLY A 150 -15.14 -8.45 -13.39
CA GLY A 150 -14.80 -7.10 -12.98
C GLY A 150 -14.33 -6.98 -11.52
N ARG A 151 -14.24 -5.73 -11.04
CA ARG A 151 -13.90 -5.42 -9.64
C ARG A 151 -15.04 -5.83 -8.71
N ARG A 152 -14.70 -6.44 -7.58
CA ARG A 152 -15.61 -6.68 -6.45
C ARG A 152 -14.94 -6.19 -5.16
N TYR A 153 -15.73 -6.10 -4.10
CA TYR A 153 -15.26 -5.71 -2.78
C TYR A 153 -15.67 -6.74 -1.73
N LEU A 154 -14.69 -7.23 -1.00
CA LEU A 154 -14.90 -8.00 0.21
C LEU A 154 -15.05 -7.02 1.39
N VAL A 155 -16.17 -7.07 2.11
CA VAL A 155 -16.46 -6.13 3.21
C VAL A 155 -16.47 -6.82 4.57
N SER A 156 -15.96 -6.17 5.61
CA SER A 156 -16.00 -6.71 6.97
C SER A 156 -17.43 -6.77 7.51
N ALA A 157 -17.65 -7.45 8.64
CA ALA A 157 -18.96 -7.49 9.31
C ALA A 157 -19.37 -6.13 9.93
N ARG A 158 -18.46 -5.13 9.98
CA ARG A 158 -18.79 -3.77 10.40
C ARG A 158 -19.54 -3.00 9.33
N VAL A 159 -19.29 -3.30 8.06
CA VAL A 159 -19.96 -2.64 6.94
C VAL A 159 -21.44 -3.03 6.91
N THR A 160 -22.32 -2.03 6.82
CA THR A 160 -23.76 -2.23 6.61
C THR A 160 -24.13 -2.00 5.16
N ASP A 161 -23.50 -1.00 4.53
CA ASP A 161 -23.82 -0.55 3.19
C ASP A 161 -22.54 -0.19 2.45
N LEU A 162 -22.54 -0.42 1.14
CA LEU A 162 -21.47 -0.03 0.24
C LEU A 162 -22.08 0.75 -0.92
N THR A 163 -21.50 1.90 -1.24
CA THR A 163 -21.89 2.75 -2.36
C THR A 163 -20.78 2.73 -3.40
N GLY A 164 -21.15 2.49 -4.66
CA GLY A 164 -20.23 2.33 -5.77
C GLY A 164 -19.84 3.66 -6.44
N PRO A 165 -19.05 3.58 -7.53
CA PRO A 165 -18.59 4.72 -8.34
C PRO A 165 -19.69 5.63 -8.87
N ASP A 166 -20.87 5.07 -9.14
CA ASP A 166 -22.05 5.76 -9.66
C ASP A 166 -22.90 6.42 -8.57
N GLY A 167 -22.51 6.27 -7.29
CA GLY A 167 -23.27 6.75 -6.15
C GLY A 167 -24.45 5.85 -5.77
N GLU A 168 -24.58 4.68 -6.41
CA GLU A 168 -25.64 3.72 -6.13
C GLU A 168 -25.20 2.66 -5.11
N ALA A 169 -26.16 2.09 -4.40
CA ALA A 169 -25.91 1.02 -3.44
C ALA A 169 -25.46 -0.26 -4.17
N VAL A 170 -24.34 -0.83 -3.72
CA VAL A 170 -23.81 -2.09 -4.23
C VAL A 170 -24.37 -3.24 -3.40
N THR A 171 -24.92 -4.24 -4.09
CA THR A 171 -25.43 -5.44 -3.41
C THR A 171 -24.27 -6.24 -2.81
N ILE A 172 -24.42 -6.65 -1.55
CA ILE A 172 -23.44 -7.50 -0.83
C ILE A 172 -24.13 -8.80 -0.43
N GLU A 173 -23.52 -9.94 -0.77
CA GLU A 173 -23.98 -11.26 -0.37
C GLU A 173 -22.83 -12.05 0.28
N GLY A 174 -23.08 -12.59 1.48
CA GLY A 174 -22.06 -13.35 2.21
C GLY A 174 -20.78 -12.58 2.51
N GLY A 175 -20.82 -11.24 2.48
CA GLY A 175 -19.67 -10.35 2.66
C GLY A 175 -18.93 -9.97 1.38
N LEU A 176 -19.33 -10.46 0.21
CA LEU A 176 -18.73 -10.10 -1.08
C LEU A 176 -19.73 -9.30 -1.92
N SER A 177 -19.27 -8.24 -2.57
CA SER A 177 -20.11 -7.42 -3.43
C SER A 177 -20.44 -8.12 -4.77
N ALA A 178 -21.54 -7.71 -5.39
CA ALA A 178 -21.74 -7.84 -6.83
C ALA A 178 -20.61 -7.13 -7.61
N PRO A 179 -20.39 -7.45 -8.91
CA PRO A 179 -19.42 -6.74 -9.73
C PRO A 179 -19.70 -5.24 -9.78
N VAL A 180 -18.64 -4.45 -9.74
CA VAL A 180 -18.66 -2.99 -9.81
C VAL A 180 -17.89 -2.53 -11.05
N ALA A 181 -18.46 -1.56 -11.76
CA ALA A 181 -17.86 -0.98 -12.95
C ALA A 181 -16.69 -0.05 -12.58
N VAL A 182 -15.50 -0.62 -12.45
CA VAL A 182 -14.27 0.13 -12.19
C VAL A 182 -13.40 0.16 -13.44
N PRO A 183 -13.10 1.34 -14.01
CA PRO A 183 -12.24 1.48 -15.17
C PRO A 183 -10.82 0.94 -14.92
N ALA A 184 -10.12 0.57 -16.00
CA ALA A 184 -8.75 0.06 -15.89
C ALA A 184 -7.78 1.09 -15.29
N CYS A 185 -7.79 2.32 -15.81
CA CYS A 185 -6.79 3.34 -15.50
C CYS A 185 -7.42 4.67 -15.06
N SER A 186 -8.45 4.61 -14.21
CA SER A 186 -9.07 5.81 -13.65
C SER A 186 -9.54 5.57 -12.22
N ALA A 187 -9.33 6.58 -11.37
CA ALA A 187 -9.76 6.54 -9.99
C ALA A 187 -11.29 6.73 -9.88
N VAL A 188 -11.94 5.91 -9.04
CA VAL A 188 -13.37 6.01 -8.76
C VAL A 188 -13.66 5.93 -7.27
N PRO A 189 -14.67 6.66 -6.77
CA PRO A 189 -15.00 6.65 -5.35
C PRO A 189 -15.74 5.37 -4.96
N VAL A 190 -15.48 4.89 -3.75
CA VAL A 190 -16.23 3.82 -3.08
C VAL A 190 -16.45 4.26 -1.64
N THR A 191 -17.68 4.16 -1.15
CA THR A 191 -18.01 4.58 0.23
C THR A 191 -18.63 3.43 1.00
N ALA A 192 -18.08 3.11 2.17
CA ALA A 192 -18.65 2.16 3.11
C ALA A 192 -19.32 2.90 4.27
N THR A 193 -20.49 2.43 4.68
CA THR A 193 -21.14 2.84 5.93
C THR A 193 -20.88 1.77 6.97
N LEU A 194 -20.37 2.17 8.13
CA LEU A 194 -20.02 1.29 9.24
C LEU A 194 -21.05 1.41 10.36
N ARG A 195 -21.50 0.26 10.88
CA ARG A 195 -22.33 0.21 12.08
C ARG A 195 -21.57 0.69 13.31
N ALA A 196 -22.33 1.08 14.33
CA ALA A 196 -21.78 1.32 15.65
C ALA A 196 -21.24 0.01 16.25
N THR A 197 -20.04 0.07 16.82
CA THR A 197 -19.35 -1.01 17.52
C THR A 197 -18.69 -0.46 18.80
N GLU A 198 -17.94 -1.30 19.53
CA GLU A 198 -17.23 -0.83 20.73
C GLU A 198 -16.07 0.13 20.36
N SER A 199 -15.32 -0.20 19.30
CA SER A 199 -14.25 0.65 18.78
C SER A 199 -14.74 1.85 17.96
N LEU A 200 -15.98 1.77 17.43
CA LEU A 200 -16.65 2.86 16.72
C LEU A 200 -18.05 3.13 17.34
N PRO A 201 -18.14 3.75 18.53
CA PRO A 201 -19.42 3.90 19.25
C PRO A 201 -20.51 4.65 18.51
N GLN A 202 -20.13 5.54 17.60
CA GLN A 202 -21.05 6.32 16.76
C GLN A 202 -21.21 5.72 15.35
N GLY A 203 -20.54 4.60 15.07
CA GLY A 203 -20.31 4.10 13.71
C GLY A 203 -19.47 5.08 12.89
N ARG A 204 -19.50 4.88 11.56
CA ARG A 204 -18.93 5.83 10.59
C ARG A 204 -19.87 5.90 9.40
N ALA A 205 -20.52 7.05 9.23
CA ALA A 205 -21.51 7.22 8.15
C ALA A 205 -20.87 7.09 6.75
N THR A 206 -19.61 7.49 6.61
CA THR A 206 -18.91 7.56 5.32
C THR A 206 -17.42 7.26 5.48
N ASP A 207 -17.05 5.99 5.52
CA ASP A 207 -15.66 5.62 5.26
C ASP A 207 -15.44 5.63 3.75
N ARG A 208 -14.52 6.46 3.26
CA ARG A 208 -14.38 6.76 1.83
C ARG A 208 -13.05 6.29 1.30
N PHE A 209 -13.11 5.67 0.12
CA PHE A 209 -11.97 5.15 -0.61
C PHE A 209 -12.00 5.64 -2.05
N LEU A 210 -10.82 5.68 -2.67
CA LEU A 210 -10.63 5.76 -4.11
C LEU A 210 -10.07 4.42 -4.56
N ASP A 211 -10.83 3.72 -5.39
CA ASP A 211 -10.29 2.61 -6.17
C ASP A 211 -9.55 3.20 -7.37
N LEU A 212 -8.24 3.00 -7.40
CA LEU A 212 -7.35 3.53 -8.43
C LEU A 212 -7.50 2.82 -9.78
N GLY A 213 -8.29 1.74 -9.87
CA GLY A 213 -8.60 1.08 -11.13
C GLY A 213 -8.26 -0.40 -11.15
N THR A 214 -8.72 -1.08 -12.19
CA THR A 214 -8.52 -2.52 -12.39
C THR A 214 -7.25 -2.88 -13.17
N GLY A 215 -6.62 -1.93 -13.85
CA GLY A 215 -5.37 -2.14 -14.61
C GLY A 215 -4.11 -2.13 -13.75
N LEU A 216 -4.25 -1.93 -12.44
CA LEU A 216 -3.16 -1.97 -11.47
C LEU A 216 -2.95 -3.41 -10.98
N ASP A 217 -2.32 -4.23 -11.80
CA ASP A 217 -2.00 -5.62 -11.44
C ASP A 217 -0.58 -5.76 -10.85
N ALA A 218 -0.43 -6.66 -9.86
CA ALA A 218 0.82 -7.20 -9.31
C ALA A 218 1.88 -6.24 -8.72
N PRO A 219 2.17 -6.38 -7.41
CA PRO A 219 1.28 -6.07 -6.30
C PRO A 219 1.16 -4.55 -6.15
N ARG A 220 -0.07 -4.05 -6.28
CA ARG A 220 -0.38 -2.63 -6.07
C ARG A 220 -1.68 -2.54 -5.30
N ASP A 221 -1.66 -1.79 -4.19
CA ASP A 221 -2.79 -1.56 -3.30
C ASP A 221 -3.77 -0.60 -3.98
N PRO A 222 -4.91 -1.07 -4.52
CA PRO A 222 -5.73 -0.23 -5.37
C PRO A 222 -6.66 0.69 -4.56
N LEU A 223 -6.78 0.53 -3.24
CA LEU A 223 -7.73 1.30 -2.42
C LEU A 223 -7.01 2.33 -1.55
N VAL A 224 -7.12 3.60 -1.93
CA VAL A 224 -6.58 4.73 -1.16
C VAL A 224 -7.67 5.35 -0.30
N ARG A 225 -7.40 5.69 0.95
CA ARG A 225 -8.38 6.38 1.81
C ARG A 225 -8.57 7.83 1.37
N ASP A 226 -9.83 8.27 1.27
CA ASP A 226 -10.18 9.64 0.86
C ASP A 226 -11.28 10.23 1.77
N GLU A 227 -10.99 10.32 3.06
CA GLU A 227 -11.95 10.78 4.08
C GLU A 227 -12.52 12.18 3.75
N SER A 228 -11.70 13.06 3.18
CA SER A 228 -12.10 14.43 2.80
C SER A 228 -12.84 14.52 1.47
N GLY A 229 -12.74 13.50 0.60
CA GLY A 229 -13.22 13.54 -0.79
C GLY A 229 -12.34 14.37 -1.74
N SER A 230 -11.20 14.88 -1.25
CA SER A 230 -10.30 15.72 -2.06
C SER A 230 -9.47 14.91 -3.04
N GLY A 231 -9.24 13.63 -2.77
CA GLY A 231 -8.49 12.75 -3.66
C GLY A 231 -9.22 12.54 -4.99
N GLN A 232 -10.55 12.43 -4.97
CA GLN A 232 -11.35 12.35 -6.20
C GLN A 232 -11.09 13.55 -7.12
N GLN A 233 -11.03 14.75 -6.54
CA GLN A 233 -10.72 15.98 -7.29
C GLN A 233 -9.25 16.00 -7.74
N ALA A 234 -8.33 15.55 -6.89
CA ALA A 234 -6.90 15.53 -7.18
C ALA A 234 -6.57 14.65 -8.40
N LEU A 235 -7.21 13.48 -8.49
CA LEU A 235 -6.99 12.49 -9.55
C LEU A 235 -7.91 12.67 -10.76
N ALA A 236 -8.80 13.66 -10.76
CA ALA A 236 -9.71 13.90 -11.87
C ALA A 236 -8.95 14.09 -13.19
N GLY A 237 -9.32 13.28 -14.19
CA GLY A 237 -8.72 13.31 -15.52
C GLY A 237 -7.27 12.82 -15.60
N LEU A 238 -6.74 12.19 -14.54
CA LEU A 238 -5.42 11.55 -14.56
C LEU A 238 -5.55 10.06 -14.88
N ASP A 239 -4.58 9.55 -15.62
CA ASP A 239 -4.40 8.12 -15.87
C ASP A 239 -3.70 7.48 -14.67
N THR A 240 -4.42 6.65 -13.92
CA THR A 240 -3.87 6.01 -12.71
C THR A 240 -2.83 4.94 -13.01
N CYS A 241 -2.86 4.32 -14.19
CA CYS A 241 -1.82 3.40 -14.62
C CYS A 241 -0.51 4.15 -14.90
N ALA A 242 -0.60 5.33 -15.52
CA ALA A 242 0.56 6.21 -15.71
C ALA A 242 1.09 6.76 -14.37
N LEU A 243 0.21 7.12 -13.44
CA LEU A 243 0.61 7.54 -12.09
C LEU A 243 1.33 6.43 -11.32
N ALA A 244 0.84 5.21 -11.45
CA ALA A 244 1.38 4.04 -10.77
C ALA A 244 2.65 3.50 -11.43
N GLY A 245 2.87 3.73 -12.73
CA GLY A 245 4.02 3.20 -13.48
C GLY A 245 5.37 3.51 -12.84
N ASP A 246 6.43 2.81 -13.27
CA ASP A 246 7.76 2.89 -12.62
C ASP A 246 8.36 4.30 -12.61
N GLU A 247 8.03 5.13 -13.60
CA GLU A 247 8.43 6.55 -13.68
C GLU A 247 7.35 7.51 -13.17
N GLY A 248 6.16 6.97 -12.88
CA GLY A 248 5.04 7.71 -12.35
C GLY A 248 5.22 8.02 -10.86
N PRO A 249 4.58 9.08 -10.34
CA PRO A 249 4.78 9.52 -8.97
C PRO A 249 4.46 8.46 -7.92
N PHE A 250 3.47 7.60 -8.13
CA PHE A 250 3.15 6.55 -7.15
C PHE A 250 4.12 5.36 -7.25
N GLY A 251 4.80 5.18 -8.39
CA GLY A 251 5.72 4.07 -8.66
C GLY A 251 7.21 4.38 -8.48
N SER A 252 7.61 5.64 -8.50
CA SER A 252 9.01 6.04 -8.72
C SER A 252 9.96 5.77 -7.57
N ILE A 253 9.46 5.58 -6.34
CA ILE A 253 10.32 5.27 -5.18
C ILE A 253 10.13 3.81 -4.78
N GLN A 254 11.09 2.97 -5.15
CA GLN A 254 11.09 1.55 -4.78
C GLN A 254 11.14 1.36 -3.26
N ARG A 255 10.39 0.37 -2.77
CA ARG A 255 10.42 -0.02 -1.35
C ARG A 255 11.70 -0.79 -1.03
N GLN A 256 12.25 -0.52 0.15
CA GLN A 256 13.46 -1.16 0.67
C GLN A 256 13.14 -1.96 1.94
N PHE A 257 13.63 -3.19 1.99
CA PHE A 257 13.43 -4.14 3.09
C PHE A 257 14.81 -4.58 3.61
N GLY A 258 15.30 -3.89 4.64
CA GLY A 258 16.70 -4.03 5.07
C GLY A 258 17.66 -3.64 3.94
N SER A 259 18.42 -4.60 3.41
CA SER A 259 19.32 -4.39 2.27
C SER A 259 18.70 -4.74 0.91
N ARG A 260 17.48 -5.31 0.86
CA ARG A 260 16.80 -5.74 -0.37
C ARG A 260 15.93 -4.62 -0.93
N LYS A 261 15.91 -4.44 -2.25
CA LYS A 261 14.94 -3.59 -2.97
C LYS A 261 14.09 -4.45 -3.89
N SER A 262 12.83 -4.06 -4.09
CA SER A 262 11.91 -4.75 -4.99
C SER A 262 11.08 -3.76 -5.79
N ALA A 263 11.21 -3.80 -7.12
CA ALA A 263 10.32 -3.10 -8.04
C ALA A 263 8.95 -3.79 -8.17
N LYS A 264 8.87 -5.05 -7.75
CA LYS A 264 7.66 -5.87 -7.77
C LYS A 264 6.93 -5.84 -6.42
N SER A 265 7.21 -4.87 -5.57
CA SER A 265 6.50 -4.66 -4.30
C SER A 265 5.77 -3.32 -4.36
N VAL A 266 4.82 -3.10 -3.45
CA VAL A 266 4.20 -1.78 -3.34
C VAL A 266 5.29 -0.72 -3.11
N PRO A 267 5.39 0.31 -3.98
CA PRO A 267 6.39 1.36 -3.86
C PRO A 267 6.31 2.12 -2.54
N ALA A 268 7.44 2.67 -2.08
CA ALA A 268 7.45 3.56 -0.90
C ALA A 268 6.72 4.89 -1.17
N SER A 269 6.60 5.28 -2.43
CA SER A 269 5.82 6.45 -2.87
C SER A 269 4.33 6.16 -3.06
N TRP A 270 3.85 4.95 -2.81
CA TRP A 270 2.46 4.59 -3.04
C TRP A 270 1.51 5.34 -2.10
N PRO A 271 0.37 5.86 -2.58
CA PRO A 271 -0.56 6.61 -1.75
C PRO A 271 -1.32 5.69 -0.78
N MET A 272 -1.40 6.12 0.47
CA MET A 272 -2.25 5.51 1.50
C MET A 272 -3.48 6.36 1.79
N SER A 273 -3.31 7.68 1.82
CA SER A 273 -4.39 8.64 2.07
C SER A 273 -4.00 10.07 1.68
N GLY A 274 -4.86 11.05 1.96
CA GLY A 274 -4.49 12.48 1.97
C GLY A 274 -4.19 13.07 0.58
N LEU A 275 -4.64 12.41 -0.49
CA LEU A 275 -4.44 12.89 -1.85
C LEU A 275 -5.08 14.26 -2.05
N THR A 276 -4.26 15.26 -2.32
CA THR A 276 -4.68 16.64 -2.60
C THR A 276 -3.90 17.20 -3.77
N ILE A 277 -4.47 18.22 -4.42
CA ILE A 277 -3.80 18.94 -5.49
C ILE A 277 -3.91 20.44 -5.26
N ARG A 278 -2.87 21.19 -5.61
CA ARG A 278 -2.89 22.65 -5.63
C ARG A 278 -2.20 23.20 -6.87
N THR A 279 -2.69 24.30 -7.40
CA THR A 279 -2.00 25.04 -8.47
C THR A 279 -0.87 25.87 -7.88
N VAL A 280 0.35 25.68 -8.36
CA VAL A 280 1.54 26.44 -7.96
C VAL A 280 1.83 27.60 -8.93
N GLY A 281 1.38 27.48 -10.18
CA GLY A 281 1.48 28.54 -11.17
C GLY A 281 0.89 28.15 -12.51
N GLU A 282 1.06 29.06 -13.48
CA GLU A 282 0.64 28.88 -14.86
C GLU A 282 1.79 29.32 -15.77
N GLY A 283 2.00 28.61 -16.88
CA GLY A 283 3.06 28.97 -17.82
C GLY A 283 3.23 27.95 -18.94
N ALA A 284 3.96 28.34 -19.98
CA ALA A 284 4.40 27.44 -21.03
C ALA A 284 5.64 26.67 -20.55
N LEU A 285 5.58 25.34 -20.58
CA LEU A 285 6.75 24.49 -20.36
C LEU A 285 7.30 24.04 -21.72
N GLY A 286 8.52 24.47 -22.05
CA GLY A 286 9.15 24.22 -23.36
C GLY A 286 8.49 25.02 -24.48
N ALA A 287 8.29 24.40 -25.64
CA ALA A 287 7.64 25.02 -26.81
C ALA A 287 6.10 24.88 -26.81
N GLY A 288 5.52 24.32 -25.74
CA GLY A 288 4.09 24.06 -25.64
C GLY A 288 3.26 25.31 -25.31
N PRO A 289 1.93 25.24 -25.48
CA PRO A 289 1.01 26.28 -25.02
C PRO A 289 1.08 26.41 -23.48
N PRO A 290 0.72 27.57 -22.89
CA PRO A 290 0.66 27.68 -21.45
C PRO A 290 -0.31 26.66 -20.84
N GLY A 291 0.02 26.19 -19.64
CA GLY A 291 -0.76 25.23 -18.89
C GLY A 291 -0.63 25.45 -17.40
N GLU A 292 -1.40 24.70 -16.63
CA GLU A 292 -1.35 24.74 -15.17
C GLU A 292 -0.18 23.90 -14.67
N VAL A 293 0.60 24.47 -13.76
CA VAL A 293 1.63 23.77 -13.01
C VAL A 293 1.04 23.51 -11.62
N GLN A 294 0.93 22.25 -11.25
CA GLN A 294 0.21 21.78 -10.07
C GLN A 294 1.09 20.85 -9.25
N GLN A 295 0.93 20.91 -7.93
CA GLN A 295 1.57 19.99 -7.01
C GLN A 295 0.53 19.02 -6.48
N LEU A 296 0.75 17.73 -6.72
CA LEU A 296 0.04 16.63 -6.07
C LEU A 296 0.75 16.32 -4.75
N THR A 297 -0.01 16.12 -3.67
CA THR A 297 0.49 15.77 -2.34
C THR A 297 -0.31 14.59 -1.79
N TRP A 298 0.34 13.66 -1.09
CA TRP A 298 -0.33 12.52 -0.44
C TRP A 298 0.50 11.93 0.70
N GLU A 299 -0.17 11.18 1.58
CA GLU A 299 0.50 10.40 2.62
C GLU A 299 0.91 9.04 2.06
N ALA A 300 2.18 8.68 2.27
CA ALA A 300 2.71 7.35 2.00
C ALA A 300 3.18 6.68 3.29
N ALA A 301 3.60 5.42 3.23
CA ALA A 301 3.94 4.63 4.43
C ALA A 301 5.09 5.21 5.28
N GLY A 302 5.97 6.03 4.70
CA GLY A 302 7.11 6.62 5.39
C GLY A 302 6.93 8.10 5.70
N ASP A 303 6.58 8.88 4.68
CA ASP A 303 6.53 10.35 4.71
C ASP A 303 5.43 10.86 3.78
N GLU A 304 5.05 12.13 3.94
CA GLU A 304 4.27 12.86 2.95
C GLU A 304 5.10 12.96 1.66
N MET A 305 4.48 12.64 0.54
CA MET A 305 5.08 12.65 -0.78
C MET A 305 4.43 13.74 -1.63
N THR A 306 5.21 14.25 -2.58
CA THR A 306 4.76 15.26 -3.53
C THR A 306 5.22 14.95 -4.94
N ALA A 307 4.47 15.42 -5.94
CA ALA A 307 4.89 15.37 -7.33
C ALA A 307 4.41 16.61 -8.08
N MET A 308 5.15 16.98 -9.12
CA MET A 308 4.75 18.04 -10.03
C MET A 308 3.95 17.49 -11.19
N LEU A 309 2.84 18.14 -11.48
CA LEU A 309 1.95 17.89 -12.60
C LEU A 309 1.95 19.14 -13.49
N TYR A 310 1.99 18.93 -14.80
CA TYR A 310 1.75 19.97 -15.78
C TYR A 310 0.59 19.57 -16.68
N ARG A 311 -0.47 20.36 -16.66
CA ARG A 311 -1.67 20.16 -17.49
C ARG A 311 -1.69 21.20 -18.62
N PRO A 312 -1.41 20.81 -19.88
CA PRO A 312 -1.49 21.72 -21.02
C PRO A 312 -2.91 22.26 -21.19
N ALA A 313 -3.09 23.57 -21.43
CA ALA A 313 -4.42 24.16 -21.61
C ALA A 313 -5.19 23.62 -22.84
N THR A 314 -4.49 22.98 -23.78
CA THR A 314 -5.08 22.36 -24.96
C THR A 314 -5.67 20.97 -24.70
N GLY A 315 -5.69 20.50 -23.45
CA GLY A 315 -6.27 19.21 -23.08
C GLY A 315 -5.42 17.99 -23.45
N GLY A 316 -4.10 18.16 -23.57
CA GLY A 316 -3.16 17.07 -23.78
C GLY A 316 -2.94 16.22 -22.52
N ALA A 317 -2.26 15.08 -22.68
CA ALA A 317 -1.87 14.24 -21.55
C ALA A 317 -1.04 15.04 -20.53
N PRO A 318 -1.37 14.99 -19.22
CA PRO A 318 -0.58 15.63 -18.19
C PRO A 318 0.85 15.08 -18.17
N LEU A 319 1.83 15.97 -18.00
CA LEU A 319 3.20 15.57 -17.71
C LEU A 319 3.39 15.51 -16.20
N MET A 320 4.14 14.52 -15.73
CA MET A 320 4.26 14.21 -14.32
C MET A 320 5.73 13.99 -13.97
N SER A 321 6.15 14.43 -12.80
CA SER A 321 7.46 14.07 -12.25
C SER A 321 7.36 12.78 -11.44
N ALA A 322 8.51 12.18 -11.15
CA ALA A 322 8.65 11.27 -10.03
C ALA A 322 8.22 11.94 -8.70
N ALA A 323 7.89 11.12 -7.70
CA ALA A 323 7.67 11.58 -6.34
C ALA A 323 8.96 12.08 -5.68
N ASP A 324 8.80 13.08 -4.82
CA ASP A 324 9.81 13.62 -3.92
C ASP A 324 9.18 13.78 -2.53
N PRO A 325 9.85 13.36 -1.43
CA PRO A 325 9.36 13.62 -0.08
C PRO A 325 9.09 15.10 0.18
N ALA A 326 8.07 15.39 0.98
CA ALA A 326 7.69 16.74 1.34
C ALA A 326 8.86 17.53 1.96
N ALA A 327 9.10 18.75 1.46
CA ALA A 327 10.21 19.58 1.90
C ALA A 327 9.97 21.08 1.67
N PRO A 328 10.68 21.96 2.41
CA PRO A 328 10.56 23.41 2.24
C PRO A 328 10.89 23.91 0.83
N LEU A 329 11.95 23.36 0.23
CA LEU A 329 12.27 23.53 -1.19
C LEU A 329 12.07 22.20 -1.91
N GLN A 330 11.15 22.19 -2.86
CA GLN A 330 10.92 21.06 -3.75
C GLN A 330 11.66 21.24 -5.08
N ALA A 331 12.15 20.14 -5.64
CA ALA A 331 12.91 20.15 -6.88
C ALA A 331 12.58 18.95 -7.76
N TYR A 332 11.77 19.17 -8.78
CA TYR A 332 11.27 18.12 -9.67
C TYR A 332 11.94 18.19 -11.05
N VAL A 333 12.04 17.04 -11.70
CA VAL A 333 12.36 16.95 -13.12
C VAL A 333 11.08 16.59 -13.88
N LEU A 334 10.67 17.46 -14.80
CA LEU A 334 9.57 17.18 -15.72
C LEU A 334 10.11 16.75 -17.08
N PRO A 335 9.70 15.58 -17.60
CA PRO A 335 10.04 15.14 -18.94
C PRO A 335 9.16 15.86 -19.97
N VAL A 336 9.69 16.90 -20.61
CA VAL A 336 9.03 17.57 -21.74
C VAL A 336 9.65 17.04 -23.03
N ALA A 337 8.86 16.88 -24.09
CA ALA A 337 9.36 16.36 -25.36
C ALA A 337 10.55 17.22 -25.88
N GLY A 338 11.72 16.59 -26.01
CA GLY A 338 12.95 17.25 -26.48
C GLY A 338 13.66 18.14 -25.45
N GLN A 339 13.18 18.24 -24.21
CA GLN A 339 13.81 19.08 -23.18
C GLN A 339 13.49 18.60 -21.76
N ARG A 340 14.50 18.53 -20.88
CA ARG A 340 14.31 18.29 -19.44
C ARG A 340 14.13 19.63 -18.73
N LEU A 341 13.08 19.76 -17.93
CA LEU A 341 12.83 20.96 -17.14
C LEU A 341 12.94 20.66 -15.65
N GLY A 342 13.68 21.50 -14.95
CA GLY A 342 13.74 21.55 -13.50
C GLY A 342 12.66 22.47 -12.98
N VAL A 343 11.77 21.98 -12.12
CA VAL A 343 10.73 22.79 -11.48
C VAL A 343 11.03 22.89 -9.99
N LEU A 344 11.26 24.10 -9.52
CA LEU A 344 11.51 24.43 -8.12
C LEU A 344 10.26 25.07 -7.54
N SER A 345 9.77 24.56 -6.42
CA SER A 345 8.56 25.03 -5.77
C SER A 345 8.78 25.18 -4.26
N TRP A 346 8.27 26.26 -3.67
CA TRP A 346 8.32 26.52 -2.24
C TRP A 346 7.17 27.44 -1.81
N GLN A 347 6.86 27.47 -0.52
CA GLN A 347 5.94 28.46 0.02
C GLN A 347 6.69 29.76 0.26
N SER A 348 6.54 30.73 -0.65
CA SER A 348 7.37 31.94 -0.62
C SER A 348 7.01 32.90 0.50
N THR A 349 8.04 33.37 1.21
CA THR A 349 8.01 34.53 2.09
C THR A 349 8.85 35.67 1.50
N PRO A 350 8.64 36.94 1.91
CA PRO A 350 9.46 38.08 1.47
C PRO A 350 10.97 37.93 1.78
N GLU A 351 11.31 37.14 2.79
CA GLU A 351 12.68 36.92 3.27
C GLU A 351 13.42 35.81 2.51
N ASP A 352 12.69 34.99 1.75
CA ASP A 352 13.26 33.86 1.03
C ASP A 352 14.19 34.30 -0.11
N SER A 353 15.31 33.61 -0.26
CA SER A 353 16.25 33.82 -1.36
C SER A 353 16.63 32.51 -2.04
N LEU A 354 16.16 32.34 -3.29
CA LEU A 354 16.52 31.20 -4.14
C LEU A 354 17.83 31.47 -4.89
N SER A 355 18.82 30.63 -4.62
CA SER A 355 20.08 30.58 -5.33
C SER A 355 20.13 29.40 -6.31
N VAL A 356 20.47 29.70 -7.56
CA VAL A 356 20.73 28.71 -8.62
C VAL A 356 22.13 28.95 -9.17
N PRO A 357 22.79 27.94 -9.78
CA PRO A 357 24.14 28.12 -10.32
C PRO A 357 24.21 29.28 -11.31
N ALA A 358 25.33 30.01 -11.27
CA ALA A 358 25.54 31.17 -12.14
C ALA A 358 25.46 30.76 -13.63
N GLY A 359 24.80 31.58 -14.45
CA GLY A 359 24.58 31.30 -15.87
C GLY A 359 23.40 30.37 -16.17
N THR A 360 22.72 29.83 -15.16
CA THR A 360 21.48 29.06 -15.37
C THR A 360 20.35 29.99 -15.82
N SER A 361 19.81 29.75 -17.01
CA SER A 361 18.64 30.47 -17.50
C SER A 361 17.38 30.07 -16.72
N ARG A 362 16.44 31.01 -16.56
CA ARG A 362 15.17 30.79 -15.88
C ARG A 362 14.03 31.06 -16.87
N LEU A 363 13.23 30.04 -17.17
CA LEU A 363 12.06 30.15 -18.04
C LEU A 363 10.89 30.79 -17.30
N VAL A 364 10.75 30.44 -16.02
CA VAL A 364 9.83 31.06 -15.07
C VAL A 364 10.64 31.44 -13.84
N ASP A 365 10.48 32.67 -13.37
CA ASP A 365 11.14 33.18 -12.17
C ASP A 365 10.19 34.10 -11.40
N ARG A 366 9.51 33.55 -10.42
CA ARG A 366 8.54 34.27 -9.57
C ARG A 366 8.61 33.73 -8.14
N PRO A 367 8.12 34.48 -7.14
CA PRO A 367 8.02 33.97 -5.79
C PRO A 367 7.28 32.62 -5.75
N GLY A 368 7.94 31.61 -5.16
CA GLY A 368 7.39 30.28 -4.92
C GLY A 368 7.48 29.32 -6.11
N LEU A 369 7.92 29.76 -7.29
CA LEU A 369 8.04 28.91 -8.47
C LEU A 369 9.18 29.38 -9.39
N THR A 370 10.11 28.47 -9.70
CA THR A 370 11.14 28.69 -10.71
C THR A 370 11.24 27.49 -11.64
N VAL A 371 11.31 27.73 -12.95
CA VAL A 371 11.50 26.69 -13.96
C VAL A 371 12.80 26.93 -14.70
N LEU A 372 13.65 25.90 -14.73
CA LEU A 372 14.97 25.92 -15.33
C LEU A 372 15.04 24.90 -16.47
N PRO A 373 15.68 25.20 -17.61
CA PRO A 373 16.10 24.17 -18.53
C PRO A 373 17.26 23.39 -17.88
N LEU A 374 17.17 22.06 -17.89
CA LEU A 374 18.25 21.21 -17.40
C LEU A 374 19.16 20.80 -18.56
N ALA A 375 20.46 20.99 -18.35
CA ALA A 375 21.52 20.44 -19.18
C ALA A 375 21.82 18.98 -18.75
N ASP A 376 22.86 18.40 -19.34
CA ASP A 376 23.29 17.02 -19.06
C ASP A 376 24.03 16.86 -17.71
N GLU A 377 24.16 17.94 -16.92
CA GLU A 377 24.85 17.96 -15.64
C GLU A 377 23.88 18.06 -14.46
N LYS A 378 24.34 17.59 -13.30
CA LYS A 378 23.62 17.74 -12.03
C LYS A 378 23.59 19.21 -11.62
N VAL A 379 22.41 19.72 -11.27
CA VAL A 379 22.22 21.12 -10.82
C VAL A 379 21.89 21.13 -9.34
N THR A 380 22.70 21.81 -8.53
CA THR A 380 22.43 22.04 -7.10
C THR A 380 21.86 23.44 -6.90
N VAL A 381 20.78 23.53 -6.14
CA VAL A 381 20.09 24.79 -5.81
C VAL A 381 19.92 24.91 -4.31
N SER A 382 19.71 26.13 -3.82
CA SER A 382 19.43 26.37 -2.42
C SER A 382 18.38 27.45 -2.19
N LEU A 383 17.56 27.26 -1.17
CA LEU A 383 16.62 28.25 -0.65
C LEU A 383 17.10 28.67 0.73
N ALA A 384 17.52 29.93 0.87
CA ALA A 384 17.76 30.53 2.17
C ALA A 384 16.44 31.07 2.71
N THR A 385 16.04 30.60 3.90
CA THR A 385 14.89 31.10 4.67
C THR A 385 15.40 31.88 5.89
N THR A 386 14.50 32.37 6.72
CA THR A 386 14.85 33.03 7.99
C THR A 386 15.51 32.08 8.99
N GLU A 387 15.25 30.78 8.89
CA GLU A 387 15.71 29.78 9.86
C GLU A 387 17.00 29.10 9.39
N GLU A 388 17.03 28.64 8.14
CA GLU A 388 18.18 27.90 7.60
C GLU A 388 18.25 27.95 6.07
N THR A 389 19.24 27.27 5.50
CA THR A 389 19.38 27.12 4.04
C THR A 389 19.12 25.67 3.64
N HIS A 390 18.11 25.46 2.80
CA HIS A 390 17.75 24.14 2.29
C HIS A 390 18.38 23.91 0.93
N TYR A 391 19.05 22.79 0.75
CA TYR A 391 19.71 22.41 -0.50
C TYR A 391 18.93 21.31 -1.22
N ARG A 392 18.86 21.40 -2.55
CA ARG A 392 18.29 20.35 -3.42
C ARG A 392 19.16 20.13 -4.63
N SER A 393 19.01 18.96 -5.25
CA SER A 393 19.76 18.58 -6.44
C SER A 393 18.84 18.02 -7.49
N LEU A 394 18.88 18.59 -8.69
CA LEU A 394 18.25 18.04 -9.87
C LEU A 394 19.26 17.12 -10.58
N PRO A 395 18.94 15.84 -10.77
CA PRO A 395 19.89 14.86 -11.30
C PRO A 395 20.18 15.07 -12.79
N ALA A 396 21.38 14.64 -13.21
CA ALA A 396 21.70 14.43 -14.62
C ALA A 396 20.80 13.33 -15.22
N PRO A 397 20.69 13.22 -16.56
CA PRO A 397 20.01 12.07 -17.19
C PRO A 397 20.65 10.77 -16.72
N GLN A 398 19.86 9.74 -16.42
CA GLN A 398 20.36 8.40 -16.09
C GLN A 398 20.63 7.58 -17.34
#